data_AF-A0A7C3G8N0-F1
#
_entry.id   AF-A0A7C3G8N0-F1
#
_cell.length_a   1.000
_cell.length_b   1.000
_cell.length_c   1.000
_cell.angle_alpha   90.00
_cell.angle_beta   90.00
_cell.angle_gamma   90.00
#
_symmetry.space_group_name_H-M   'P 1'
#
loop_
_entity.id
_entity.type
_entity.pdbx_description
1 polymer ?
#
loop_
_entity_poly.entity_id
_entity_poly.type
_entity_poly.pdbx_seq_one_letter_code
_entity_poly.pdbx_strand_id
1 'polypeptide(L)'
;MIGDIIPDSYPYNHTFDANVSVELTALPAAGYRFVNWSGAVDSTDEIVSLVMDCTKNVTATFTQTGAILTTTPSPDAGGDIKVDPPPNLEQGYIAGTPVTISATAAEGYQFSRWSGHITGKDNPVTLVMNTAQEVNAHFVANSSFSWWWIIPGVGVVAITLPIYFFVIRKQDSSAQ
;
A
#
# COMPACT_ATOMS: atom_id res chain seq x y z
N MET A 1 4.70 -21.39 -9.53
CA MET A 1 5.11 -21.44 -10.95
C MET A 1 5.56 -20.05 -11.33
N ILE A 2 6.66 -19.91 -12.07
CA ILE A 2 7.29 -18.60 -12.39
C ILE A 2 6.78 -17.99 -13.71
N GLY A 3 6.00 -18.76 -14.46
CA GLY A 3 5.36 -18.45 -15.73
C GLY A 3 4.94 -19.74 -16.42
N ASP A 4 4.09 -19.61 -17.43
CA ASP A 4 3.63 -20.72 -18.28
C ASP A 4 3.96 -20.41 -19.76
N ILE A 5 4.07 -21.46 -20.57
CA ILE A 5 4.21 -21.37 -22.03
C ILE A 5 2.94 -21.96 -22.63
N ILE A 6 2.22 -21.18 -23.43
CA ILE A 6 1.02 -21.64 -24.12
C ILE A 6 1.25 -21.64 -25.63
N PRO A 7 1.29 -22.83 -26.27
CA PRO A 7 1.13 -22.96 -27.72
C PRO A 7 -0.31 -22.67 -28.16
N ASP A 8 -0.47 -21.96 -29.28
CA ASP A 8 -1.76 -21.70 -29.94
C ASP A 8 -2.53 -22.98 -30.31
N SER A 9 -1.81 -24.08 -30.53
CA SER A 9 -2.34 -25.39 -30.83
C SER A 9 -1.55 -26.42 -30.02
N TYR A 10 -2.16 -26.97 -28.97
CA TYR A 10 -1.65 -28.18 -28.32
C TYR A 10 -2.41 -29.36 -28.91
N PRO A 11 -1.87 -30.10 -29.89
CA PRO A 11 -2.53 -31.30 -30.35
C PRO A 11 -2.62 -32.28 -29.16
N TYR A 12 -3.79 -32.90 -28.99
CA TYR A 12 -4.13 -33.79 -27.86
C TYR A 12 -3.14 -34.96 -27.64
N ASN A 13 -2.22 -35.19 -28.58
CA ASN A 13 -1.23 -36.26 -28.61
C ASN A 13 0.22 -35.77 -28.34
N HIS A 14 0.44 -34.50 -27.98
CA HIS A 14 1.76 -33.91 -27.71
C HIS A 14 2.74 -33.95 -28.91
N THR A 15 2.24 -34.09 -30.14
CA THR A 15 3.08 -34.14 -31.35
C THR A 15 2.53 -33.23 -32.44
N PHE A 16 3.39 -32.42 -33.04
CA PHE A 16 3.06 -31.56 -34.18
C PHE A 16 3.35 -32.28 -35.50
N ASP A 17 2.50 -32.08 -36.50
CA ASP A 17 2.80 -32.48 -37.88
C ASP A 17 3.99 -31.67 -38.41
N ALA A 18 4.78 -32.28 -39.29
CA ALA A 18 5.96 -31.62 -39.85
C ALA A 18 5.59 -30.37 -40.66
N ASN A 19 6.40 -29.32 -40.53
CA ASN A 19 6.27 -28.00 -41.15
C ASN A 19 5.04 -27.19 -40.72
N VAL A 20 4.43 -27.50 -39.57
CA VAL A 20 3.40 -26.65 -38.96
C VAL A 20 4.06 -25.47 -38.24
N SER A 21 3.53 -24.27 -38.44
CA SER A 21 3.89 -23.09 -37.64
C SER A 21 3.06 -23.07 -36.37
N VAL A 22 3.74 -22.93 -35.22
CA VAL A 22 3.14 -22.86 -33.89
C VAL A 22 3.50 -21.51 -33.29
N GLU A 23 2.53 -20.81 -32.71
CA GLU A 23 2.77 -19.61 -31.94
C GLU A 23 2.97 -19.97 -30.46
N LEU A 24 4.08 -19.51 -29.87
CA LEU A 24 4.39 -19.67 -28.46
C LEU A 24 4.19 -18.33 -27.75
N THR A 25 3.35 -18.33 -26.72
CA THR A 25 3.13 -17.16 -25.85
C THR A 25 3.74 -17.40 -24.48
N ALA A 26 4.60 -16.50 -24.03
CA ALA A 26 5.13 -16.48 -22.67
C ALA A 26 4.15 -15.76 -21.74
N LEU A 27 3.64 -16.46 -20.72
CA LEU A 27 2.77 -15.88 -19.70
C LEU A 27 3.52 -15.82 -18.37
N PRO A 28 4.14 -14.69 -18.02
CA PRO A 28 4.79 -14.55 -16.72
C PRO A 28 3.75 -14.66 -15.58
N ALA A 29 4.11 -15.36 -14.51
CA ALA A 29 3.30 -15.37 -13.30
C ALA A 29 3.31 -13.98 -12.63
N ALA A 30 2.36 -13.73 -11.74
CA ALA A 30 2.35 -12.50 -10.94
C ALA A 30 3.71 -12.31 -10.25
N GLY A 31 4.31 -11.14 -10.46
CA GLY A 31 5.61 -10.79 -9.89
C GLY A 31 6.84 -11.26 -10.66
N TYR A 32 6.65 -11.83 -11.84
CA TYR A 32 7.72 -12.13 -12.78
C TYR A 32 7.53 -11.30 -14.06
N ARG A 33 8.61 -11.16 -14.81
CA ARG A 33 8.57 -10.67 -16.20
C ARG A 33 9.29 -11.67 -17.09
N PHE A 34 8.83 -11.74 -18.33
CA PHE A 34 9.53 -12.46 -19.38
C PHE A 34 10.86 -11.77 -19.71
N VAL A 35 11.89 -12.55 -19.98
CA VAL A 35 13.24 -12.04 -20.34
C VAL A 35 13.53 -12.38 -21.79
N ASN A 36 13.50 -13.67 -22.13
CA ASN A 36 13.78 -14.15 -23.48
C ASN A 36 13.33 -15.60 -23.67
N TRP A 37 13.25 -15.96 -24.95
CA TRP A 37 13.28 -17.32 -25.44
C TRP A 37 14.73 -17.71 -25.74
N SER A 38 15.06 -18.99 -25.56
CA SER A 38 16.33 -19.57 -26.00
C SER A 38 16.19 -21.01 -26.49
N GLY A 39 17.19 -21.48 -27.24
CA GLY A 39 17.28 -22.85 -27.74
C GLY A 39 16.98 -22.93 -29.23
N ALA A 40 15.80 -23.41 -29.60
CA ALA A 40 15.38 -23.48 -31.00
C ALA A 40 14.87 -22.13 -31.56
N VAL A 41 14.62 -21.16 -30.69
CA VAL A 41 14.34 -19.77 -31.04
C VAL A 41 14.95 -18.85 -29.99
N ASP A 42 15.62 -17.80 -30.45
CA ASP A 42 16.20 -16.76 -29.61
C ASP A 42 15.45 -15.45 -29.92
N SER A 43 14.63 -14.99 -28.97
CA SER A 43 13.85 -13.77 -29.12
C SER A 43 13.57 -13.14 -27.76
N THR A 44 13.41 -11.83 -27.74
CA THR A 44 12.93 -11.06 -26.58
C THR A 44 11.44 -10.73 -26.66
N ASP A 45 10.78 -11.07 -27.78
CA ASP A 45 9.35 -10.86 -27.95
C ASP A 45 8.57 -11.90 -27.13
N GLU A 46 7.53 -11.45 -26.43
CA GLU A 46 6.70 -12.33 -25.58
C GLU A 46 5.93 -13.40 -26.38
N ILE A 47 5.69 -13.12 -27.66
CA ILE A 47 5.03 -14.01 -28.61
C ILE A 47 6.00 -14.31 -29.73
N VAL A 48 6.19 -15.58 -30.07
CA VAL A 48 7.10 -16.00 -31.14
C VAL A 48 6.51 -17.13 -31.96
N SER A 49 6.70 -17.08 -33.29
CA SER A 49 6.32 -18.16 -34.20
C SER A 49 7.48 -19.13 -34.40
N LEU A 50 7.20 -20.42 -34.32
CA LEU A 50 8.16 -21.51 -34.48
C LEU A 50 7.63 -22.53 -35.49
N VAL A 51 8.40 -22.82 -36.54
CA VAL A 51 8.06 -23.89 -37.51
C VAL A 51 8.59 -25.22 -37.00
N MET A 52 7.72 -26.21 -36.83
CA MET A 52 8.05 -27.55 -36.35
C MET A 52 8.43 -28.49 -37.51
N ASP A 53 9.70 -28.48 -37.90
CA ASP A 53 10.29 -29.38 -38.91
C ASP A 53 10.93 -30.65 -38.31
N CYS A 54 11.31 -30.57 -37.04
CA CYS A 54 11.89 -31.64 -36.24
C CYS A 54 11.59 -31.42 -34.75
N THR A 55 12.08 -32.32 -33.88
CA THR A 55 12.02 -32.10 -32.44
C THR A 55 12.83 -30.87 -32.05
N LYS A 56 12.18 -29.88 -31.44
CA LYS A 56 12.79 -28.62 -31.00
C LYS A 56 12.63 -28.46 -29.49
N ASN A 57 13.67 -27.91 -28.85
CA ASN A 57 13.64 -27.52 -27.44
C ASN A 57 13.65 -25.99 -27.35
N VAL A 58 12.65 -25.43 -26.66
CA VAL A 58 12.54 -23.99 -26.42
C VAL A 58 12.44 -23.75 -24.92
N THR A 59 13.18 -22.77 -24.42
CA THR A 59 13.18 -22.39 -23.02
C THR A 59 12.75 -20.93 -22.89
N ALA A 60 11.73 -20.65 -22.08
CA ALA A 60 11.38 -19.29 -21.66
C ALA A 60 12.11 -18.96 -20.36
N THR A 61 12.82 -17.84 -20.35
CA THR A 61 13.44 -17.29 -19.15
C THR A 61 12.53 -16.24 -18.55
N PHE A 62 12.19 -16.41 -17.28
CA PHE A 62 11.48 -15.42 -16.47
C PHE A 62 12.38 -14.91 -15.36
N THR A 63 12.24 -13.65 -15.01
CA THR A 63 12.96 -13.05 -13.88
C THR A 63 11.99 -12.30 -12.98
N GLN A 64 12.35 -12.18 -11.71
CA GLN A 64 11.50 -11.59 -10.71
C GLN A 64 11.47 -10.07 -10.85
N THR A 65 10.29 -9.48 -10.66
CA THR A 65 10.11 -8.04 -10.62
C THR A 65 9.97 -7.60 -9.17
N GLY A 66 10.86 -6.72 -8.73
CA GLY A 66 10.84 -6.13 -7.40
C GLY A 66 9.72 -5.11 -7.24
N ALA A 67 9.09 -5.09 -6.07
CA ALA A 67 8.04 -4.15 -5.69
C ALA A 67 8.49 -3.28 -4.50
N ILE A 68 8.34 -1.96 -4.60
CA ILE A 68 8.73 -1.04 -3.52
C ILE A 68 7.51 -0.69 -2.68
N LEU A 69 7.62 -0.82 -1.36
CA LEU A 69 6.61 -0.33 -0.42
C LEU A 69 7.10 0.97 0.22
N THR A 70 6.29 2.01 0.12
CA THR A 70 6.53 3.28 0.83
C THR A 70 5.51 3.43 1.94
N THR A 71 5.99 3.64 3.16
CA THR A 71 5.14 3.86 4.34
C THR A 71 5.37 5.23 4.94
N THR A 72 4.30 5.96 5.25
CA THR A 72 4.40 7.30 5.82
C THR A 72 3.46 7.49 7.01
N PRO A 73 3.97 7.72 8.23
CA PRO A 73 3.15 8.17 9.35
C PRO A 73 2.69 9.62 9.13
N SER A 74 1.46 9.96 9.53
CA SER A 74 0.91 11.31 9.40
C SER A 74 0.10 11.68 10.64
N PRO A 75 0.51 12.70 11.43
CA PRO A 75 1.78 13.42 11.30
C PRO A 75 3.00 12.52 11.54
N ASP A 76 4.18 12.92 11.08
CA ASP A 76 5.44 12.16 11.26
C ASP A 76 5.73 11.85 12.73
N ALA A 77 5.43 12.79 13.63
CA ALA A 77 5.57 12.61 15.08
C ALA A 77 4.45 11.79 15.73
N GLY A 78 3.42 11.40 14.96
CA GLY A 78 2.24 10.72 15.47
C GLY A 78 2.45 9.25 15.82
N GLY A 79 3.47 8.62 15.24
CA GLY A 79 3.79 7.22 15.49
C GLY A 79 4.72 6.64 14.43
N ASP A 80 4.94 5.33 14.55
CA ASP A 80 5.81 4.55 13.68
C ASP A 80 5.01 3.49 12.91
N ILE A 81 5.53 3.12 11.74
CA ILE A 81 4.99 2.02 10.92
C ILE A 81 6.06 0.94 10.86
N LYS A 82 5.70 -0.28 11.30
CA LYS A 82 6.55 -1.46 11.19
C LYS A 82 6.00 -2.39 10.11
N VAL A 83 6.90 -2.86 9.24
CA VAL A 83 6.64 -3.82 8.17
C VAL A 83 7.35 -5.14 8.46
N ASP A 84 6.67 -6.26 8.21
CA ASP A 84 7.20 -7.62 8.42
C ASP A 84 6.70 -8.57 7.31
N PRO A 85 7.59 -9.20 6.51
CA PRO A 85 9.05 -9.07 6.54
C PRO A 85 9.54 -7.68 6.07
N PRO A 86 10.77 -7.26 6.42
CA PRO A 86 11.39 -6.07 5.84
C PRO A 86 11.72 -6.30 4.34
N PRO A 87 11.78 -5.22 3.52
CA PRO A 87 12.13 -5.35 2.11
C PRO A 87 13.61 -5.72 1.92
N ASN A 88 13.93 -6.35 0.78
CA ASN A 88 15.32 -6.40 0.32
C ASN A 88 15.75 -4.99 -0.10
N LEU A 89 16.92 -4.53 0.36
CA LEU A 89 17.37 -3.16 0.13
C LEU A 89 17.74 -2.87 -1.33
N GLU A 90 18.14 -3.89 -2.11
CA GLU A 90 18.53 -3.74 -3.51
C GLU A 90 17.37 -4.02 -4.47
N GLN A 91 16.48 -4.93 -4.09
CA GLN A 91 15.44 -5.48 -4.98
C GLN A 91 14.01 -5.23 -4.51
N GLY A 92 13.80 -4.67 -3.32
CA GLY A 92 12.47 -4.48 -2.73
C GLY A 92 11.82 -5.79 -2.29
N TYR A 93 10.49 -5.85 -2.41
CA TYR A 93 9.74 -7.08 -2.16
C TYR A 93 9.63 -7.91 -3.43
N ILE A 94 9.73 -9.23 -3.25
CA ILE A 94 9.28 -10.18 -4.25
C ILE A 94 7.78 -9.97 -4.47
N ALA A 95 7.35 -9.79 -5.71
CA ALA A 95 5.92 -9.68 -5.96
C ALA A 95 5.17 -11.00 -5.63
N GLY A 96 3.95 -10.89 -5.14
CA GLY A 96 3.21 -11.93 -4.43
C GLY A 96 3.54 -12.05 -2.93
N THR A 97 4.54 -11.33 -2.40
CA THR A 97 4.90 -11.44 -0.97
C THR A 97 3.80 -10.83 -0.09
N PRO A 98 3.25 -11.59 0.87
CA PRO A 98 2.41 -11.01 1.92
C PRO A 98 3.28 -10.28 2.93
N VAL A 99 2.97 -9.00 3.15
CA VAL A 99 3.63 -8.11 4.11
C VAL A 99 2.60 -7.68 5.15
N THR A 100 2.94 -7.86 6.42
CA THR A 100 2.14 -7.35 7.54
C THR A 100 2.63 -5.96 7.91
N ILE A 101 1.71 -5.01 7.96
CA ILE A 101 1.96 -3.63 8.32
C ILE A 101 1.25 -3.35 9.65
N SER A 102 1.98 -2.73 10.57
CA SER A 102 1.48 -2.37 11.89
C SER A 102 1.85 -0.92 12.21
N ALA A 103 0.89 -0.17 12.75
CA ALA A 103 1.09 1.18 13.25
C ALA A 103 1.17 1.19 14.77
N THR A 104 2.20 1.82 15.32
CA THR A 104 2.35 2.06 16.76
C THR A 104 2.27 3.57 16.99
N ALA A 105 1.26 4.02 17.71
CA ALA A 105 1.12 5.45 18.02
C ALA A 105 2.19 5.90 19.03
N ALA A 106 2.71 7.10 18.84
CA ALA A 106 3.57 7.78 19.80
C ALA A 106 2.76 8.26 21.02
N GLU A 107 3.45 8.63 22.09
CA GLU A 107 2.81 9.17 23.29
C GLU A 107 1.96 10.41 22.96
N GLY A 108 0.73 10.44 23.48
CA GLY A 108 -0.20 11.53 23.21
C GLY A 108 -0.91 11.43 21.85
N TYR A 109 -0.73 10.35 21.10
CA TYR A 109 -1.46 10.07 19.86
C TYR A 109 -2.24 8.75 19.92
N GLN A 110 -3.15 8.58 18.97
CA GLN A 110 -3.82 7.32 18.67
C GLN A 110 -3.86 7.09 17.16
N PHE A 111 -3.72 5.82 16.76
CA PHE A 111 -3.93 5.43 15.37
C PHE A 111 -5.41 5.62 14.99
N SER A 112 -5.65 6.28 13.86
CA SER A 112 -6.98 6.62 13.38
C SER A 112 -7.40 5.74 12.20
N ARG A 113 -6.56 5.65 11.16
CA ARG A 113 -6.82 4.85 9.95
C ARG A 113 -5.60 4.71 9.04
N TRP A 114 -5.65 3.74 8.15
CA TRP A 114 -4.78 3.65 6.97
C TRP A 114 -5.37 4.43 5.78
N SER A 115 -4.49 4.88 4.88
CA SER A 115 -4.83 5.35 3.54
C SER A 115 -3.78 4.93 2.50
N GLY A 116 -4.06 5.18 1.23
CA GLY A 116 -3.22 4.77 0.11
C GLY A 116 -3.74 3.47 -0.48
N HIS A 117 -2.86 2.49 -0.65
CA HIS A 117 -3.22 1.18 -1.19
C HIS A 117 -4.12 0.37 -0.22
N ILE A 118 -3.91 0.54 1.09
CA ILE A 118 -4.78 -0.03 2.13
C ILE A 118 -5.58 1.10 2.77
N THR A 119 -6.85 0.83 3.05
CA THR A 119 -7.73 1.74 3.78
C THR A 119 -8.43 1.02 4.92
N GLY A 120 -8.89 1.78 5.92
CA GLY A 120 -9.64 1.22 7.05
C GLY A 120 -8.90 1.41 8.37
N LYS A 121 -9.38 0.71 9.40
CA LYS A 121 -8.91 0.88 10.79
C LYS A 121 -8.22 -0.36 11.37
N ASP A 122 -8.23 -1.46 10.63
CA ASP A 122 -7.64 -2.72 11.08
C ASP A 122 -6.12 -2.53 11.22
N ASN A 123 -5.60 -2.87 12.41
CA ASN A 123 -4.19 -2.72 12.73
C ASN A 123 -3.80 -3.86 13.69
N PRO A 124 -2.93 -4.80 13.28
CA PRO A 124 -2.19 -4.84 12.02
C PRO A 124 -3.05 -5.21 10.80
N VAL A 125 -2.51 -4.98 9.59
CA VAL A 125 -3.13 -5.32 8.31
C VAL A 125 -2.13 -6.02 7.38
N THR A 126 -2.60 -6.92 6.52
CA THR A 126 -1.76 -7.64 5.55
C THR A 126 -1.98 -7.10 4.14
N LEU A 127 -0.89 -6.93 3.41
CA LEU A 127 -0.81 -6.45 2.04
C LEU A 127 -0.06 -7.45 1.18
N VAL A 128 -0.54 -7.73 -0.03
CA VAL A 128 0.26 -8.50 -1.00
C VAL A 128 0.96 -7.52 -1.93
N MET A 129 2.29 -7.53 -1.89
CA MET A 129 3.13 -6.69 -2.75
C MET A 129 3.08 -7.25 -4.17
N ASN A 130 2.51 -6.53 -5.13
CA ASN A 130 2.52 -6.95 -6.55
C ASN A 130 3.13 -5.89 -7.47
N THR A 131 3.10 -4.64 -7.04
CA THR A 131 3.65 -3.45 -7.71
C THR A 131 4.20 -2.52 -6.65
N ALA A 132 4.75 -1.38 -7.06
CA ALA A 132 4.98 -0.28 -6.14
C ALA A 132 3.66 0.11 -5.44
N GLN A 133 3.69 0.23 -4.12
CA GLN A 133 2.52 0.51 -3.28
C GLN A 133 2.89 1.54 -2.21
N GLU A 134 1.94 2.42 -1.89
CA GLU A 134 2.08 3.44 -0.84
C GLU A 134 1.02 3.21 0.23
N VAL A 135 1.41 3.26 1.51
CA VAL A 135 0.52 3.10 2.66
C VAL A 135 0.82 4.16 3.71
N ASN A 136 -0.17 4.94 4.11
CA ASN A 136 0.00 6.01 5.09
C ASN A 136 -0.79 5.69 6.36
N ALA A 137 -0.17 5.85 7.53
CA ALA A 137 -0.82 5.71 8.83
C ALA A 137 -1.24 7.07 9.35
N HIS A 138 -2.53 7.28 9.58
CA HIS A 138 -3.03 8.52 10.16
C HIS A 138 -3.13 8.38 11.67
N PHE A 139 -2.56 9.33 12.39
CA PHE A 139 -2.61 9.45 13.84
C PHE A 139 -3.31 10.76 14.24
N VAL A 140 -4.02 10.72 15.35
CA VAL A 140 -4.72 11.88 15.92
C VAL A 140 -4.23 12.09 17.34
N ALA A 141 -3.96 13.33 17.72
CA ALA A 141 -3.58 13.65 19.09
C ALA A 141 -4.71 13.31 20.07
N ASN A 142 -4.36 12.69 21.19
CA ASN A 142 -5.27 12.44 22.28
C ASN A 142 -5.63 13.78 22.91
N SER A 143 -6.89 14.18 22.80
CA SER A 143 -7.40 15.34 23.54
C SER A 143 -7.49 14.98 25.02
N SER A 144 -6.42 15.20 25.78
CA SER A 144 -6.48 15.11 27.23
C SER A 144 -7.21 16.34 27.75
N PHE A 145 -8.48 16.16 28.14
CA PHE A 145 -9.05 17.05 29.13
C PHE A 145 -8.45 16.63 30.47
N SER A 146 -7.51 17.41 31.01
CA SER A 146 -7.09 17.25 32.40
C SER A 146 -8.25 17.70 33.29
N TRP A 147 -9.08 16.76 33.73
CA TRP A 147 -10.05 17.01 34.80
C TRP A 147 -9.31 16.92 36.12
N TRP A 148 -8.52 17.94 36.45
CA TRP A 148 -8.09 18.16 37.83
C TRP A 148 -8.64 19.51 38.28
N TRP A 149 -9.21 19.54 39.49
CA TRP A 149 -10.01 20.61 40.12
C TRP A 149 -11.54 20.57 39.95
N ILE A 150 -12.18 19.41 40.16
CA ILE A 150 -13.44 19.44 40.91
C ILE A 150 -13.11 18.89 42.30
N ILE A 151 -12.68 19.80 43.20
CA ILE A 151 -12.84 19.56 44.63
C ILE A 151 -14.36 19.53 44.86
N PRO A 152 -14.98 18.43 45.33
CA PRO A 152 -16.37 18.47 45.74
C PRO A 152 -16.43 19.33 47.01
N GLY A 153 -16.69 20.63 46.88
CA GLY A 153 -16.80 21.45 48.09
C GLY A 153 -16.83 22.98 48.01
N VAL A 154 -16.57 23.66 46.89
CA VAL A 154 -16.81 25.12 46.83
C VAL A 154 -17.26 25.57 45.43
N GLY A 155 -18.52 26.03 45.36
CA GLY A 155 -19.16 26.91 44.36
C GLY A 155 -18.70 26.84 42.89
N VAL A 156 -19.50 26.18 42.04
CA VAL A 156 -19.42 26.37 40.59
C VAL A 156 -19.93 27.77 40.24
N VAL A 157 -19.04 28.67 39.82
CA VAL A 157 -19.42 29.89 39.08
C VAL A 157 -19.52 29.49 37.60
N ALA A 158 -20.74 29.33 37.11
CA ALA A 158 -20.98 29.23 35.68
C ALA A 158 -20.73 30.61 35.06
N ILE A 159 -19.57 30.77 34.39
CA ILE A 159 -19.30 31.96 33.56
C ILE A 159 -20.18 31.83 32.31
N THR A 160 -21.32 32.53 32.32
CA THR A 160 -22.09 32.78 31.10
C THR A 160 -21.35 33.84 30.28
N LEU A 161 -21.29 33.64 28.96
CA LEU A 161 -20.60 34.52 28.01
C LEU A 161 -21.07 35.98 28.13
N PRO A 162 -20.19 36.99 27.99
CA PRO A 162 -20.54 38.37 28.32
C PRO A 162 -21.48 38.95 27.25
N ILE A 163 -22.68 39.33 27.66
CA ILE A 163 -23.56 40.20 26.87
C ILE A 163 -23.08 41.64 27.10
N TYR A 164 -22.59 42.30 26.05
CA TYR A 164 -22.21 43.71 26.08
C TYR A 164 -23.47 44.58 25.90
N PHE A 165 -23.85 45.36 26.91
CA PHE A 165 -24.77 46.48 26.72
C PHE A 165 -24.22 47.76 27.37
N PHE A 166 -24.29 48.82 26.56
CA PHE A 166 -23.71 50.15 26.71
C PHE A 166 -24.45 50.96 27.80
N VAL A 167 -23.73 51.58 28.74
CA VAL A 167 -24.33 52.52 29.72
C VAL A 167 -24.15 53.95 29.21
N ILE A 168 -25.25 54.62 28.85
CA ILE A 168 -25.27 56.08 28.66
C ILE A 168 -25.56 56.71 30.03
N ARG A 169 -24.62 57.51 30.56
CA ARG A 169 -24.87 58.32 31.76
C ARG A 169 -25.56 59.63 31.35
N LYS A 170 -26.72 59.92 31.94
CA LYS A 170 -27.26 61.28 31.97
C LYS A 170 -26.68 61.98 33.21
N GLN A 171 -25.81 62.96 33.00
CA GLN A 171 -25.50 63.95 34.03
C GLN A 171 -26.69 64.89 34.13
N ASP A 172 -27.28 65.03 35.31
CA ASP A 172 -27.94 66.27 35.67
C ASP A 172 -27.16 66.88 36.84
N SER A 173 -26.57 68.05 36.54
CA SER A 173 -25.71 68.86 37.37
C SER A 173 -26.57 69.68 38.32
N SER A 174 -26.29 69.57 39.62
CA SER A 174 -26.81 70.48 40.63
C SER A 174 -25.99 71.78 40.63
N ALA A 175 -26.65 72.92 40.41
CA ALA A 175 -26.10 74.25 40.67
C ALA A 175 -27.16 75.16 41.30
N GLN A 176 -26.83 75.60 42.52
CA GLN A 176 -27.35 76.69 43.37
C GLN A 176 -28.83 76.71 43.79
#